data_AF-A0A1H2XY95-F1
#
_entry.id   AF-A0A1H2XY95-F1
#
_cell.length_a   1.000
_cell.length_b   1.000
_cell.length_c   1.000
_cell.angle_alpha   90.00
_cell.angle_beta   90.00
_cell.angle_gamma   90.00
#
_symmetry.space_group_name_H-M   'P 1'
#
loop_
_entity.id
_entity.type
_entity.pdbx_description
1 polymer ?
#
loop_
_entity_poly.entity_id
_entity_poly.type
_entity_poly.pdbx_seq_one_letter_code
_entity_poly.pdbx_strand_id
1 'polypeptide(L)'
;MRMMETIASSKVRDNWATTFDEAFYNGPKLIEKNDRINLLFSSPMIKELLRSNYKLIIYMEEEEGMYAVHLSGIKGTYGHGESVEEAIDNLVHHLTFLVEEMYSEFNRYVKERHNDIFYLLQISLMDKKELFELPVYKYLESEYLPHGVEENEVEAWIKNGGLIEAPTYRTVKDAMAALDRISDQNEIRR
;
A
#
# COMPACT_ATOMS: atom_id res chain seq x y z
N MET A 1 16.13 25.96 -18.64
CA MET A 1 14.84 26.65 -18.41
C MET A 1 14.08 25.85 -17.37
N ARG A 2 13.69 26.44 -16.23
CA ARG A 2 12.82 25.75 -15.26
C ARG A 2 11.37 25.93 -15.72
N MET A 3 10.59 24.85 -15.75
CA MET A 3 9.22 24.86 -16.28
C MET A 3 8.18 25.41 -15.31
N MET A 4 8.49 25.47 -14.01
CA MET A 4 7.62 26.01 -12.96
C MET A 4 8.33 27.14 -12.21
N GLU A 5 7.54 28.15 -11.82
CA GLU A 5 8.00 29.26 -11.00
C GLU A 5 8.28 28.81 -9.56
N THR A 6 9.37 29.31 -8.97
CA THR A 6 9.78 29.01 -7.59
C THR A 6 9.46 30.20 -6.66
N ILE A 7 9.06 29.89 -5.43
CA ILE A 7 8.84 30.87 -4.37
C ILE A 7 10.05 30.82 -3.43
N ALA A 8 10.72 31.97 -3.21
CA ALA A 8 11.82 32.04 -2.26
C ALA A 8 11.33 31.67 -0.84
N SER A 9 12.07 30.81 -0.14
CA SER A 9 11.72 30.36 1.21
C SER A 9 11.52 31.48 2.24
N SER A 10 12.19 32.62 2.08
CA SER A 10 11.93 33.82 2.88
C SER A 10 10.50 34.34 2.69
N LYS A 11 10.02 34.45 1.44
CA LYS A 11 8.66 34.89 1.12
C LYS A 11 7.61 33.92 1.65
N VAL A 12 7.88 32.62 1.57
CA VAL A 12 7.00 31.57 2.12
C VAL A 12 6.86 31.73 3.64
N ARG A 13 7.96 31.99 4.35
CA ARG A 13 7.93 32.23 5.80
C ARG A 13 7.11 33.47 6.15
N ASP A 14 7.22 34.54 5.36
CA ASP A 14 6.47 35.77 5.59
C ASP A 14 4.97 35.63 5.25
N ASN A 15 4.60 34.66 4.40
CA ASN A 15 3.24 34.46 3.89
C ASN A 15 2.82 32.97 3.98
N TRP A 16 3.07 32.33 5.12
CA TRP A 16 2.88 30.88 5.27
C TRP A 16 1.44 30.44 5.01
N ALA A 17 0.46 31.12 5.62
CA ALA A 17 -0.95 30.79 5.48
C ALA A 17 -1.40 30.83 4.00
N THR A 18 -1.09 31.91 3.29
CA THR A 18 -1.39 32.05 1.86
C THR A 18 -0.72 30.96 1.04
N THR A 19 0.56 30.69 1.28
CA THR A 19 1.30 29.66 0.53
C THR A 19 0.70 28.27 0.76
N PHE A 20 0.32 27.98 2.00
CA PHE A 20 -0.31 26.72 2.39
C PHE A 20 -1.69 26.55 1.75
N ASP A 21 -2.55 27.57 1.84
CA ASP A 21 -3.89 27.55 1.22
C ASP A 21 -3.79 27.39 -0.29
N GLU A 22 -2.86 28.10 -0.94
CA GLU A 22 -2.65 27.92 -2.37
C GLU A 22 -2.13 26.51 -2.70
N ALA A 23 -1.24 25.93 -1.90
CA ALA A 23 -0.78 24.56 -2.09
C ALA A 23 -1.92 23.54 -1.91
N PHE A 24 -2.85 23.85 -1.01
CA PHE A 24 -3.99 23.00 -0.70
C PHE A 24 -5.07 23.04 -1.80
N TYR A 25 -5.47 24.24 -2.25
CA TYR A 25 -6.59 24.43 -3.17
C TYR A 25 -6.19 24.55 -4.64
N ASN A 26 -5.01 25.08 -4.95
CA ASN A 26 -4.64 25.47 -6.32
C ASN A 26 -3.51 24.62 -6.93
N GLY A 27 -2.94 23.67 -6.19
CA GLY A 27 -1.89 22.78 -6.69
C GLY A 27 -0.51 23.02 -6.07
N PRO A 28 0.46 22.14 -6.37
CA PRO A 28 1.75 22.11 -5.68
C PRO A 28 2.57 23.38 -5.83
N LYS A 29 3.38 23.68 -4.81
CA LYS A 29 4.28 24.84 -4.78
C LYS A 29 5.74 24.42 -4.71
N LEU A 30 6.57 25.08 -5.51
CA LEU A 30 8.03 24.89 -5.49
C LEU A 30 8.66 25.99 -4.62
N ILE A 31 9.38 25.60 -3.60
CA ILE A 31 9.99 26.49 -2.61
C ILE A 31 11.51 26.41 -2.72
N GLU A 32 12.16 27.53 -2.99
CA GLU A 32 13.61 27.59 -3.19
C GLU A 32 14.35 28.12 -1.96
N LYS A 33 15.42 27.43 -1.56
CA LYS A 33 16.33 27.83 -0.49
C LYS A 33 17.75 27.40 -0.83
N ASN A 34 18.66 28.36 -1.02
CA ASN A 34 20.08 28.11 -1.29
C ASN A 34 20.28 27.07 -2.41
N ASP A 35 19.70 27.33 -3.59
CA ASP A 35 19.72 26.46 -4.78
C ASP A 35 19.04 25.08 -4.64
N ARG A 36 18.43 24.78 -3.49
CA ARG A 36 17.60 23.59 -3.28
C ARG A 36 16.14 23.92 -3.50
N ILE A 37 15.42 22.98 -4.12
CA ILE A 37 13.97 23.07 -4.34
C ILE A 37 13.29 22.07 -3.39
N ASN A 38 12.31 22.56 -2.64
CA ASN A 38 11.37 21.75 -1.88
C ASN A 38 10.02 21.81 -2.57
N LEU A 39 9.29 20.70 -2.52
CA LEU A 39 7.94 20.63 -3.05
C LEU A 39 6.96 20.58 -1.88
N LEU A 40 5.92 21.40 -1.96
CA LEU A 40 4.78 21.36 -1.06
C LEU A 40 3.57 20.85 -1.84
N PHE A 41 3.05 19.71 -1.42
CA PHE A 41 1.84 19.10 -1.95
C PHE A 41 0.80 18.96 -0.83
N SER A 42 -0.48 19.01 -1.19
CA SER A 42 -1.53 18.54 -0.31
C SER A 42 -1.54 17.01 -0.25
N SER A 43 -1.88 16.45 0.91
CA SER A 43 -1.97 15.00 1.09
C SER A 43 -2.92 14.32 0.08
N PRO A 44 -4.11 14.86 -0.24
CA PRO A 44 -4.99 14.28 -1.25
C PRO A 44 -4.34 14.12 -2.63
N MET A 45 -3.54 15.11 -3.08
CA MET A 45 -2.84 15.05 -4.37
C MET A 45 -1.80 13.93 -4.40
N ILE A 46 -1.01 13.79 -3.32
CA ILE A 46 -0.02 12.70 -3.21
C ILE A 46 -0.73 11.35 -3.15
N LYS A 47 -1.81 11.25 -2.39
CA LYS A 47 -2.58 10.02 -2.27
C LYS A 47 -3.16 9.55 -3.61
N GLU A 48 -3.70 10.46 -4.41
CA GLU A 48 -4.19 10.16 -5.76
C GLU A 48 -3.04 9.73 -6.69
N LEU A 49 -1.94 10.48 -6.71
CA LEU A 49 -0.74 10.17 -7.50
C LEU A 49 -0.17 8.79 -7.16
N LEU A 50 -0.11 8.45 -5.87
CA LEU A 50 0.40 7.15 -5.45
C LEU A 50 -0.55 6.03 -5.86
N ARG A 51 -1.84 6.17 -5.55
CA ARG A 51 -2.87 5.16 -5.89
C ARG A 51 -2.95 4.85 -7.38
N SER A 52 -2.71 5.84 -8.26
CA SER A 52 -2.76 5.61 -9.71
C SER A 52 -1.56 4.81 -10.25
N ASN A 53 -0.44 4.79 -9.53
CA ASN A 53 0.82 4.21 -9.99
C ASN A 53 1.28 3.00 -9.15
N TYR A 54 0.85 2.88 -7.90
CA TYR A 54 1.29 1.90 -6.93
C TYR A 54 0.08 1.15 -6.37
N LYS A 55 -0.34 0.10 -7.08
CA LYS A 55 -1.53 -0.66 -6.71
C LYS A 55 -1.23 -1.55 -5.50
N LEU A 56 -2.02 -1.38 -4.45
CA LEU A 56 -2.01 -2.22 -3.27
C LEU A 56 -3.06 -3.32 -3.40
N ILE A 57 -2.59 -4.56 -3.31
CA ILE A 57 -3.41 -5.78 -3.40
C ILE A 57 -2.95 -6.68 -2.26
N ILE A 58 -3.91 -7.21 -1.51
CA ILE A 58 -3.62 -8.23 -0.49
C ILE A 58 -3.78 -9.58 -1.15
N TYR A 59 -2.74 -10.39 -1.05
CA TYR A 59 -2.79 -11.80 -1.39
C TYR A 59 -2.99 -12.62 -0.13
N MET A 60 -3.82 -13.65 -0.23
CA MET A 60 -4.20 -14.51 0.88
C MET A 60 -4.06 -15.97 0.49
N GLU A 61 -3.45 -16.74 1.39
CA GLU A 61 -3.28 -18.18 1.33
C GLU A 61 -3.99 -18.79 2.53
N GLU A 62 -4.64 -19.94 2.33
CA GLU A 62 -5.26 -20.72 3.41
C GLU A 62 -4.68 -22.13 3.33
N GLU A 63 -4.02 -22.57 4.41
CA GLU A 63 -3.44 -23.91 4.51
C GLU A 63 -3.81 -24.49 5.89
N GLU A 64 -4.47 -25.65 5.89
CA GLU A 64 -4.87 -26.37 7.11
C GLU A 64 -5.65 -25.53 8.16
N GLY A 65 -6.42 -24.53 7.71
CA GLY A 65 -7.19 -23.63 8.58
C GLY A 65 -6.41 -22.45 9.13
N MET A 66 -5.15 -22.28 8.72
CA MET A 66 -4.35 -21.08 8.95
C MET A 66 -4.40 -20.17 7.73
N TYR A 67 -4.49 -18.87 7.97
CA TYR A 67 -4.46 -17.84 6.94
C TYR A 67 -3.11 -17.15 6.94
N ALA A 68 -2.48 -17.02 5.77
CA ALA A 68 -1.31 -16.20 5.53
C ALA A 68 -1.65 -15.09 4.53
N VAL A 69 -1.19 -13.87 4.78
CA VAL A 69 -1.46 -12.71 3.92
C VAL A 69 -0.19 -11.92 3.63
N HIS A 70 -0.10 -11.38 2.42
CA HIS A 70 1.02 -10.58 1.93
C HIS A 70 0.51 -9.39 1.12
N LEU A 71 1.26 -8.28 1.10
CA LEU A 71 0.90 -7.08 0.34
C LEU A 71 1.74 -6.97 -0.94
N SER A 72 1.10 -6.65 -2.06
CA SER A 72 1.80 -6.36 -3.32
C SER A 72 2.78 -5.20 -3.17
N GLY A 73 3.86 -5.23 -3.96
CA GLY A 73 4.79 -4.11 -4.09
C GLY A 73 5.82 -3.97 -2.96
N ILE A 74 5.59 -4.58 -1.79
CA ILE A 74 6.54 -4.56 -0.66
C ILE A 74 6.96 -5.99 -0.33
N LYS A 75 8.21 -6.33 -0.68
CA LYS A 75 8.78 -7.64 -0.37
C LYS A 75 8.91 -7.83 1.15
N GLY A 76 8.64 -9.05 1.60
CA GLY A 76 8.79 -9.44 3.00
C GLY A 76 7.67 -8.95 3.91
N THR A 77 6.58 -8.39 3.39
CA THR A 77 5.36 -8.19 4.18
C THR A 77 4.69 -9.52 4.42
N TYR A 78 4.22 -9.74 5.63
CA TYR A 78 3.50 -10.96 6.00
C TYR A 78 2.60 -10.68 7.20
N GLY A 79 1.47 -11.35 7.24
CA GLY A 79 0.62 -11.52 8.41
C GLY A 79 0.09 -12.95 8.40
N HIS A 80 -0.13 -13.53 9.58
CA HIS A 80 -0.66 -14.88 9.71
C HIS A 80 -1.66 -14.96 10.86
N GLY A 81 -2.58 -15.92 10.84
CA GLY A 81 -3.54 -16.09 11.93
C GLY A 81 -4.44 -17.30 11.72
N GLU A 82 -5.19 -17.66 12.76
CA GLU A 82 -6.23 -18.70 12.72
C GLU A 82 -7.50 -18.18 12.01
N SER A 83 -7.56 -16.87 11.74
CA SER A 83 -8.62 -16.22 10.97
C SER A 83 -8.04 -15.18 10.00
N VAL A 84 -8.81 -14.82 8.97
CA VAL A 84 -8.45 -13.72 8.06
C VAL A 84 -8.29 -12.41 8.81
N GLU A 85 -9.15 -12.13 9.79
CA GLU A 85 -9.07 -10.91 10.58
C GLU A 85 -7.72 -10.81 11.32
N GLU A 86 -7.32 -11.90 11.99
CA GLU A 86 -6.05 -11.96 12.70
C GLU A 86 -4.86 -11.83 11.74
N ALA A 87 -4.89 -12.54 10.61
CA ALA A 87 -3.84 -12.45 9.60
C ALA A 87 -3.68 -11.02 9.05
N ILE A 88 -4.80 -10.34 8.79
CA ILE A 88 -4.81 -8.95 8.31
C ILE A 88 -4.34 -7.98 9.39
N ASP A 89 -4.80 -8.11 10.64
CA ASP A 89 -4.35 -7.24 11.73
C ASP A 89 -2.84 -7.40 11.97
N ASN A 90 -2.30 -8.62 11.88
CA ASN A 90 -0.87 -8.88 11.94
C ASN A 90 -0.11 -8.26 10.77
N LEU A 91 -0.66 -8.32 9.56
CA LEU A 91 -0.10 -7.60 8.41
C LEU A 91 -0.10 -6.08 8.64
N VAL A 92 -1.21 -5.50 9.11
CA VAL A 92 -1.32 -4.06 9.41
C VAL A 92 -0.31 -3.63 10.47
N HIS A 93 -0.11 -4.45 11.51
CA HIS A 93 0.90 -4.20 12.52
C HIS A 93 2.31 -4.17 11.92
N HIS A 94 2.65 -5.15 11.08
CA HIS A 94 3.93 -5.20 10.38
C HIS A 94 4.13 -3.99 9.44
N LEU A 95 3.09 -3.61 8.68
CA LEU A 95 3.14 -2.43 7.80
C LEU A 95 3.36 -1.13 8.58
N THR A 96 2.71 -1.00 9.75
CA THR A 96 2.90 0.16 10.62
C THR A 96 4.36 0.29 11.06
N PHE A 97 4.96 -0.83 11.49
CA PHE A 97 6.38 -0.88 11.83
C PHE A 97 7.27 -0.46 10.65
N LEU A 98 7.01 -0.98 9.44
CA LEU A 98 7.78 -0.61 8.25
C LEU A 98 7.63 0.87 7.87
N VAL A 99 6.46 1.47 8.08
CA VAL A 99 6.24 2.90 7.85
C VAL A 99 7.05 3.74 8.85
N GLU A 100 7.07 3.35 10.13
CA GLU A 100 7.87 4.03 11.15
C GLU A 100 9.38 3.91 10.88
N GLU A 101 9.84 2.72 10.49
CA GLU A 101 11.22 2.46 10.09
C GLU A 101 11.60 3.31 8.85
N MET A 102 10.71 3.39 7.86
CA MET A 102 10.92 4.23 6.67
C MET A 102 11.10 5.71 7.03
N TYR A 103 10.31 6.25 7.95
CA TYR A 103 10.47 7.65 8.35
C TYR A 103 11.74 7.90 9.18
N SER A 104 12.10 6.97 10.07
CA SER A 104 13.31 7.09 10.89
C SER A 104 14.60 6.93 10.08
N GLU A 105 14.58 6.09 9.04
CA GLU A 105 15.75 5.76 8.21
C GLU A 105 15.52 6.07 6.72
N PHE A 106 14.86 7.19 6.44
CA PHE A 106 14.42 7.56 5.09
C PHE A 106 15.53 7.50 4.04
N ASN A 107 16.74 7.98 4.37
CA ASN A 107 17.88 7.94 3.45
C ASN A 107 18.37 6.53 3.13
N ARG A 108 18.21 5.56 4.05
CA ARG A 108 18.51 4.14 3.79
C ARG A 108 17.45 3.56 2.87
N TYR A 109 16.17 3.80 3.18
CA TYR A 109 15.04 3.34 2.36
C TYR A 109 15.12 3.84 0.92
N VAL A 110 15.44 5.13 0.70
CA VAL A 110 15.64 5.69 -0.65
C VAL A 110 16.75 4.98 -1.44
N LYS A 111 17.76 4.40 -0.77
CA LYS A 111 18.88 3.72 -1.43
C LYS A 111 18.63 2.23 -1.64
N GLU A 112 18.09 1.56 -0.63
CA GLU A 112 18.01 0.09 -0.57
C GLU A 112 16.63 -0.45 -0.94
N ARG A 113 15.56 0.31 -0.67
CA ARG A 113 14.15 -0.08 -0.86
C ARG A 113 13.37 1.02 -1.60
N HIS A 114 13.98 1.54 -2.67
CA HIS A 114 13.47 2.71 -3.41
C HIS A 114 12.09 2.51 -4.04
N ASN A 115 11.69 1.26 -4.33
CA ASN A 115 10.34 0.97 -4.83
C ASN A 115 9.31 0.91 -3.69
N ASP A 116 9.67 0.24 -2.59
CA ASP A 116 8.82 0.04 -1.42
C ASP A 116 8.42 1.38 -0.77
N ILE A 117 9.28 2.41 -0.87
CA ILE A 117 9.03 3.72 -0.28
C ILE A 117 7.73 4.37 -0.77
N PHE A 118 7.35 4.13 -2.02
CA PHE A 118 6.12 4.69 -2.59
C PHE A 118 4.88 3.98 -2.06
N TYR A 119 4.95 2.65 -1.92
CA TYR A 119 3.92 1.86 -1.30
C TYR A 119 3.76 2.18 0.19
N LEU A 120 4.86 2.31 0.93
CA LEU A 120 4.85 2.69 2.35
C LEU A 120 4.36 4.13 2.56
N LEU A 121 4.73 5.07 1.69
CA LEU A 121 4.17 6.42 1.71
C LEU A 121 2.67 6.43 1.40
N GLN A 122 2.19 5.55 0.52
CA GLN A 122 0.76 5.42 0.27
C GLN A 122 0.04 4.91 1.51
N ILE A 123 0.58 3.88 2.16
CA ILE A 123 0.03 3.29 3.40
C ILE A 123 0.01 4.32 4.52
N SER A 124 1.04 5.16 4.67
CA SER A 124 1.08 6.20 5.71
C SER A 124 0.03 7.31 5.52
N LEU A 125 -0.54 7.44 4.32
CA LEU A 125 -1.62 8.38 3.98
C LEU A 125 -3.01 7.72 3.97
N MET A 126 -3.10 6.43 4.21
CA MET A 126 -4.36 5.69 4.36
C MET A 126 -4.81 5.69 5.82
N ASP A 127 -6.11 5.73 6.05
CA ASP A 127 -6.63 5.38 7.37
C ASP A 127 -6.74 3.85 7.51
N LYS A 128 -6.93 3.35 8.74
CA LYS A 128 -7.08 1.91 8.99
C LYS A 128 -8.23 1.32 8.16
N LYS A 129 -9.33 2.06 7.96
CA LYS A 129 -10.52 1.57 7.25
C LYS A 129 -10.22 1.32 5.77
N GLU A 130 -9.49 2.21 5.12
CA GLU A 130 -9.08 2.07 3.71
C GLU A 130 -8.21 0.84 3.47
N LEU A 131 -7.42 0.39 4.46
CA LEU A 131 -6.66 -0.85 4.35
C LEU A 131 -7.58 -2.09 4.26
N PHE A 132 -8.71 -2.10 4.99
CA PHE A 132 -9.73 -3.16 4.87
C PHE A 132 -10.56 -3.07 3.58
N GLU A 133 -10.48 -1.96 2.86
CA GLU A 133 -11.14 -1.80 1.56
C GLU A 133 -10.22 -2.23 0.39
N LEU A 134 -8.98 -2.64 0.68
CA LEU A 134 -8.08 -3.16 -0.33
C LEU A 134 -8.63 -4.45 -0.97
N PRO A 135 -8.39 -4.65 -2.28
CA PRO A 135 -8.79 -5.87 -2.96
C PRO A 135 -8.00 -7.06 -2.42
N VAL A 136 -8.69 -8.18 -2.24
CA VAL A 136 -8.11 -9.44 -1.74
C VAL A 136 -8.19 -10.51 -2.82
N TYR A 137 -7.05 -11.12 -3.10
CA TYR A 137 -6.93 -12.25 -4.00
C TYR A 137 -6.56 -13.49 -3.19
N LYS A 138 -7.41 -14.52 -3.26
CA LYS A 138 -7.10 -15.80 -2.66
C LYS A 138 -6.29 -16.64 -3.65
N TYR A 139 -5.15 -17.16 -3.24
CA TYR A 139 -4.48 -18.21 -4.01
C TYR A 139 -5.28 -19.50 -3.87
N LEU A 140 -5.64 -20.10 -5.01
CA LEU A 140 -6.09 -21.49 -5.05
C LEU A 140 -4.83 -22.35 -5.09
N GLU A 141 -4.75 -23.36 -4.23
CA GLU A 141 -3.56 -24.19 -4.01
C GLU A 141 -2.87 -24.67 -5.31
N SER A 142 -1.54 -24.75 -5.17
CA SER A 142 -0.57 -25.48 -6.00
C SER A 142 -0.03 -24.78 -7.25
N GLU A 143 0.71 -23.69 -7.06
CA GLU A 143 2.10 -23.61 -7.51
C GLU A 143 2.76 -22.42 -6.81
N TYR A 144 3.66 -22.73 -5.88
CA TYR A 144 4.50 -21.77 -5.16
C TYR A 144 5.01 -20.68 -6.12
N LEU A 145 4.67 -19.41 -5.88
CA LEU A 145 5.49 -18.33 -6.41
C LEU A 145 6.83 -18.39 -5.67
N PRO A 146 7.97 -18.66 -6.34
CA PRO A 146 9.24 -18.72 -5.65
C PRO A 146 9.52 -17.36 -4.99
N HIS A 147 9.83 -17.36 -3.68
CA HIS A 147 10.15 -16.13 -2.95
C HIS A 147 11.11 -15.24 -3.75
N GLY A 148 10.65 -14.05 -4.15
CA GLY A 148 11.45 -13.10 -4.91
C GLY A 148 10.89 -12.67 -6.27
N VAL A 149 9.80 -13.29 -6.76
CA VAL A 149 9.18 -12.95 -8.05
C VAL A 149 8.89 -11.45 -8.17
N GLU A 150 9.41 -10.83 -9.23
CA GLU A 150 9.14 -9.42 -9.52
C GLU A 150 7.74 -9.23 -10.17
N GLU A 151 7.15 -8.05 -10.05
CA GLU A 151 5.78 -7.76 -10.50
C GLU A 151 5.55 -8.07 -12.00
N ASN A 152 6.59 -7.88 -12.82
CA ASN A 152 6.62 -8.26 -14.24
C ASN A 152 6.63 -9.77 -14.48
N GLU A 153 7.20 -10.56 -13.58
CA GLU A 153 7.21 -12.02 -13.63
C GLU A 153 5.88 -12.60 -13.17
N VAL A 154 5.20 -11.94 -12.22
CA VAL A 154 3.80 -12.26 -11.85
C VAL A 154 2.88 -12.00 -13.05
N GLU A 155 2.99 -10.86 -13.74
CA GLU A 155 2.22 -10.59 -14.97
C GLU A 155 2.52 -11.59 -16.10
N ALA A 156 3.78 -12.00 -16.26
CA ALA A 156 4.17 -13.01 -17.25
C ALA A 156 3.66 -14.40 -16.88
N TRP A 157 3.67 -14.76 -15.60
CA TRP A 157 3.12 -16.03 -15.09
C TRP A 157 1.59 -16.09 -15.25
N ILE A 158 0.89 -14.99 -14.93
CA ILE A 158 -0.55 -14.81 -15.18
C ILE A 158 -0.87 -14.98 -16.68
N LYS A 159 -0.08 -14.35 -17.57
CA LYS A 159 -0.26 -14.48 -19.03
C LYS A 159 -0.01 -15.89 -19.55
N ASN A 160 0.80 -16.68 -18.86
CA ASN A 160 1.18 -18.04 -19.25
C ASN A 160 0.30 -19.14 -18.61
N GLY A 161 -0.81 -18.78 -17.98
CA GLY A 161 -1.79 -19.74 -17.45
C GLY A 161 -1.62 -20.07 -15.96
N GLY A 162 -0.79 -19.32 -15.23
CA GLY A 162 -0.82 -19.32 -13.77
C GLY A 162 -2.16 -18.76 -13.29
N LEU A 163 -3.00 -19.62 -12.71
CA LEU A 163 -4.36 -19.30 -12.28
C LEU A 163 -4.33 -18.29 -11.11
N ILE A 164 -4.41 -17.01 -11.44
CA ILE A 164 -5.01 -16.02 -10.53
C ILE A 164 -6.46 -15.87 -11.00
N GLU A 165 -7.42 -16.42 -10.26
CA GLU A 165 -8.82 -16.07 -10.49
C GLU A 165 -9.01 -14.56 -10.30
N ALA A 166 -9.99 -13.99 -11.00
CA ALA A 166 -10.50 -12.65 -10.70
C ALA A 166 -10.66 -12.46 -9.18
N PRO A 167 -10.55 -11.23 -8.63
CA PRO A 167 -10.56 -11.00 -7.19
C PRO A 167 -11.66 -11.83 -6.54
N THR A 168 -11.27 -12.85 -5.77
CA THR A 168 -12.19 -13.81 -5.13
C THR A 168 -13.14 -13.05 -4.23
N TYR A 169 -12.64 -11.95 -3.65
CA TYR A 169 -13.38 -10.99 -2.87
C TYR A 169 -13.07 -9.57 -3.34
N ARG A 170 -14.10 -8.73 -3.43
CA ARG A 170 -13.93 -7.35 -3.86
C ARG A 170 -13.14 -6.53 -2.84
N THR A 171 -13.25 -6.87 -1.55
CA THR A 171 -12.56 -6.22 -0.43
C THR A 171 -12.21 -7.22 0.67
N VAL A 172 -11.35 -6.84 1.63
CA VAL A 172 -11.10 -7.64 2.85
C VAL A 172 -12.41 -7.91 3.60
N LYS A 173 -13.27 -6.89 3.69
CA LYS A 173 -14.58 -7.03 4.34
C LYS A 173 -15.45 -8.10 3.69
N ASP A 174 -15.44 -8.19 2.37
CA ASP A 174 -16.19 -9.22 1.64
C ASP A 174 -15.60 -10.62 1.86
N ALA A 175 -14.26 -10.71 1.99
CA ALA A 175 -13.57 -11.96 2.33
C ALA A 175 -13.99 -12.48 3.70
N MET A 176 -13.96 -11.60 4.72
CA MET A 176 -14.40 -11.92 6.08
C MET A 176 -15.85 -12.42 6.09
N ALA A 177 -16.77 -11.65 5.48
CA ALA A 177 -18.19 -11.98 5.47
C ALA A 177 -18.53 -13.28 4.71
N ALA A 178 -17.74 -13.65 3.71
CA ALA A 178 -17.92 -14.90 2.98
C ALA A 178 -17.48 -16.12 3.80
N LEU A 179 -16.39 -15.99 4.55
CA LEU A 179 -15.83 -17.08 5.37
C LEU A 179 -16.66 -17.34 6.62
N ASP A 180 -17.21 -16.31 7.27
CA ASP A 180 -18.15 -16.45 8.39
C ASP A 180 -19.38 -17.30 8.01
N ARG A 181 -19.86 -17.18 6.76
CA ARG A 181 -20.99 -17.99 6.28
C ARG A 181 -20.62 -19.46 6.06
N ILE A 182 -19.35 -19.77 5.82
CA ILE A 182 -18.86 -21.13 5.59
C ILE A 182 -18.63 -21.83 6.93
N SER A 183 -18.11 -21.14 7.95
CA SER A 183 -17.97 -21.69 9.30
C SER A 183 -19.34 -22.05 9.89
N ASP A 184 -20.34 -21.16 9.77
CA ASP A 184 -21.71 -21.40 10.23
C ASP A 184 -22.35 -22.63 9.55
N GLN A 185 -22.09 -22.85 8.26
CA GLN A 185 -22.62 -24.00 7.52
C GLN A 185 -21.94 -25.33 7.89
N ASN A 186 -20.67 -25.28 8.29
CA ASN A 186 -19.93 -26.46 8.74
C ASN A 186 -20.28 -26.86 10.18
N GLU A 187 -20.69 -25.91 11.03
CA GLU A 187 -21.24 -26.22 12.36
C GLU A 187 -22.62 -26.87 12.30
N ILE A 188 -23.49 -26.47 11.35
CA ILE A 188 -24.83 -27.08 11.18
C ILE A 188 -24.76 -28.53 10.66
N ARG A 189 -23.63 -28.93 10.05
CA ARG A 189 -23.41 -30.27 9.48
C ARG A 189 -22.70 -31.25 10.44
N ARG A 190 -22.36 -30.83 11.65
CA ARG A 190 -21.82 -31.69 12.72
C ARG A 190 -22.92 -32.05 13.73
#